data_AF-A0A1C4GSX6-F1
#
_entry.id   AF-A0A1C4GSX6-F1
#
_cell.length_a   1.000
_cell.length_b   1.000
_cell.length_c   1.000
_cell.angle_alpha   90.00
_cell.angle_beta   90.00
_cell.angle_gamma   90.00
#
_symmetry.space_group_name_H-M   'P 1'
#
loop_
_entity.id
_entity.type
_entity.pdbx_description
1 polymer ?
#
loop_
_entity_poly.entity_id
_entity_poly.type
_entity_poly.pdbx_seq_one_letter_code
_entity_poly.pdbx_strand_id
1 'polypeptide(L)' 'MGYTQQKLSALIRVNKTTISEIENGRFTGSFDIFERVLDAVCLQFDVSPKQHSLPHWDEIEDMFAEDDE' A
#
# COMPACT_ATOMS: atom_id res chain seq x y z
N MET A 1 10.76 -0.45 -6.32
CA MET A 1 10.40 -1.73 -6.98
C MET A 1 10.15 -1.64 -8.50
N GLY A 2 10.41 -0.52 -9.19
CA GLY A 2 10.64 -0.48 -10.65
C GLY A 2 9.50 -0.87 -11.61
N TYR A 3 8.33 -1.31 -11.12
CA TYR A 3 7.16 -1.57 -11.96
C TYR A 3 6.34 -0.30 -12.12
N THR A 4 5.99 0.04 -13.36
CA THR A 4 4.90 1.00 -13.60
C THR A 4 3.56 0.31 -13.30
N GLN A 5 2.55 1.06 -12.89
CA GLN A 5 1.19 0.54 -12.71
C GLN A 5 0.68 -0.21 -13.96
N GLN A 6 1.09 0.24 -15.16
CA GLN A 6 0.75 -0.43 -16.43
C GLN A 6 1.39 -1.82 -16.53
N LYS A 7 2.66 -1.95 -16.13
CA LYS A 7 3.39 -3.23 -16.12
C LYS A 7 2.79 -4.17 -15.08
N LEU A 8 2.44 -3.66 -13.91
CA LEU A 8 1.81 -4.42 -12.85
C LEU A 8 0.42 -4.92 -13.28
N SER A 9 -0.40 -4.04 -13.85
CA SER A 9 -1.72 -4.38 -14.42
C SER A 9 -1.66 -5.57 -15.40
N ALA A 10 -0.67 -5.58 -16.30
CA ALA A 10 -0.47 -6.67 -17.24
C ALA A 10 -0.01 -7.98 -16.55
N LEU A 11 0.80 -7.88 -15.50
CA LEU A 11 1.36 -9.03 -14.78
C LEU A 11 0.30 -9.79 -13.99
N ILE A 12 -0.49 -9.08 -13.18
CA ILE A 12 -1.48 -9.69 -12.26
C ILE A 12 -2.92 -9.67 -12.78
N ARG A 13 -3.13 -9.13 -13.99
CA ARG A 13 -4.46 -9.01 -14.63
C ARG A 13 -5.46 -8.22 -13.77
N VAL A 14 -4.96 -7.19 -13.08
CA VAL A 14 -5.77 -6.21 -12.35
C VAL A 14 -5.76 -4.90 -13.12
N ASN A 15 -6.90 -4.20 -13.19
CA ASN A 15 -6.96 -2.96 -13.95
C ASN A 15 -6.02 -1.90 -13.35
N LYS A 16 -5.36 -1.11 -14.21
CA LYS A 16 -4.48 -0.01 -13.78
C LYS A 16 -5.20 0.96 -12.84
N THR A 17 -6.47 1.28 -13.11
CA THR A 17 -7.27 2.17 -12.25
C THR A 17 -7.45 1.57 -10.86
N THR A 18 -7.65 0.25 -10.75
CA THR A 18 -7.74 -0.43 -9.45
C THR A 18 -6.43 -0.33 -8.66
N ILE A 19 -5.29 -0.49 -9.32
CA ILE A 19 -3.97 -0.29 -8.70
C ILE A 19 -3.83 1.15 -8.21
N SER A 20 -4.24 2.14 -9.02
CA SER A 20 -4.23 3.54 -8.63
C SER A 20 -5.13 3.84 -7.44
N GLU A 21 -6.33 3.26 -7.37
CA GLU A 21 -7.23 3.43 -6.22
C GLU A 21 -6.65 2.83 -4.95
N ILE A 22 -5.93 1.70 -5.05
CA ILE A 22 -5.21 1.09 -3.92
C ILE A 22 -4.11 2.02 -3.41
N GLU A 23 -3.24 2.49 -4.31
CA GLU A 23 -2.11 3.36 -3.95
C GLU A 23 -2.57 4.70 -3.34
N ASN A 24 -3.73 5.22 -3.75
CA ASN A 24 -4.29 6.46 -3.23
C ASN A 24 -5.22 6.25 -2.01
N GLY A 25 -5.32 5.04 -1.47
CA GLY A 25 -6.14 4.73 -0.29
C GLY A 25 -7.65 4.84 -0.52
N ARG A 26 -8.12 4.76 -1.77
CA ARG A 26 -9.53 4.89 -2.17
C ARG A 26 -10.20 3.56 -2.51
N PHE A 27 -9.43 2.49 -2.63
CA PHE A 27 -9.94 1.17 -2.95
C PHE A 27 -10.80 0.60 -1.81
N THR A 28 -12.06 0.30 -2.12
CA THR A 28 -13.05 -0.31 -1.19
C THR A 28 -13.50 -1.72 -1.63
N GLY A 29 -12.75 -2.34 -2.55
CA GLY A 29 -13.07 -3.64 -3.13
C GLY A 29 -12.60 -4.84 -2.31
N SER A 30 -12.56 -6.00 -2.98
CA SER A 30 -12.19 -7.28 -2.36
C SER A 30 -10.74 -7.31 -1.87
N PHE A 31 -10.53 -7.97 -0.72
CA PHE A 31 -9.21 -8.25 -0.18
C PHE A 31 -8.32 -9.08 -1.13
N ASP A 32 -8.90 -10.02 -1.89
CA ASP A 32 -8.18 -10.83 -2.90
C ASP A 32 -7.52 -9.96 -3.98
N ILE A 33 -8.15 -8.85 -4.37
CA ILE A 33 -7.59 -7.95 -5.39
C ILE A 33 -6.40 -7.18 -4.81
N PHE A 34 -6.51 -6.75 -3.55
CA PHE A 34 -5.43 -6.02 -2.90
C PHE A 34 -4.26 -6.96 -2.60
N GLU A 35 -4.53 -8.17 -2.12
CA GLU A 35 -3.49 -9.18 -1.84
C GLU A 35 -2.69 -9.53 -3.10
N ARG A 36 -3.33 -9.71 -4.27
CA ARG A 36 -2.62 -9.90 -5.54
C ARG A 36 -1.69 -8.74 -5.94
N VAL A 37 -2.07 -7.51 -5.60
CA VAL A 37 -1.22 -6.34 -5.86
C VAL A 37 0.00 -6.37 -4.95
N LEU A 38 -0.17 -6.72 -3.67
CA LEU A 38 0.91 -6.84 -2.71
C LEU A 38 1.86 -7.99 -3.05
N ASP A 39 1.34 -9.17 -3.36
CA ASP A 39 2.14 -10.36 -3.72
C ASP A 39 3.07 -10.08 -4.91
N ALA A 40 2.56 -9.39 -5.94
CA ALA A 40 3.35 -9.02 -7.12
C ALA A 40 4.50 -8.04 -6.86
N VAL A 41 4.46 -7.36 -5.71
CA VAL A 41 5.55 -6.50 -5.23
C VAL A 41 6.25 -7.11 -4.02
N CYS A 42 6.07 -8.42 -3.78
CA CYS A 42 6.67 -9.17 -2.69
C CYS A 42 6.33 -8.62 -1.29
N LEU A 43 5.10 -8.14 -1.13
CA LEU A 43 4.51 -7.72 0.14
C LEU A 43 3.36 -8.65 0.53
N GLN A 44 3.00 -8.65 1.81
CA GLN A 44 1.88 -9.40 2.34
C GLN A 44 1.18 -8.59 3.43
N PHE A 45 -0.06 -8.94 3.73
CA PHE A 45 -0.73 -8.43 4.92
C PHE A 45 -0.20 -9.11 6.18
N ASP A 46 -0.03 -8.33 7.24
CA ASP A 46 0.16 -8.82 8.60
C ASP A 46 -1.06 -8.50 9.46
N VAL A 47 -1.41 -9.40 10.38
CA VAL A 47 -2.52 -9.20 11.31
C VAL A 47 -1.97 -9.19 12.73
N SER A 48 -1.91 -8.00 13.30
CA SER A 48 -1.51 -7.78 14.69
C SER A 48 -2.67 -7.25 15.53
N PRO A 49 -2.64 -7.44 16.87
CA PRO A 49 -3.56 -6.75 17.76
C PRO A 49 -3.48 -5.23 17.56
N LYS A 50 -4.62 -4.54 17.67
CA LYS A 50 -4.66 -3.07 17.57
C LYS A 50 -3.87 -2.45 18.73
N GLN A 51 -2.92 -1.57 18.40
CA GLN A 51 -2.31 -0.68 19.39
C GLN A 51 -3.19 0.56 19.55
N HIS A 52 -3.58 0.84 20.80
CA HIS A 52 -4.37 2.00 21.19
C HIS A 52 -3.48 3.10 21.79
N SER A 53 -2.39 3.45 21.08
CA SER A 53 -1.53 4.56 21.43
C SER A 53 -1.58 5.60 20.32
N LEU A 54 -1.86 6.85 20.67
CA LEU A 54 -1.71 7.99 19.76
C LEU A 54 -0.29 8.54 19.92
N PRO A 55 0.41 8.87 18.82
CA PRO A 55 1.71 9.53 18.90
C PRO A 55 1.56 10.91 19.55
N HIS A 56 2.62 11.38 20.21
CA HIS A 56 2.74 12.77 20.61
C HIS A 56 2.94 13.67 19.38
N TRP A 57 2.54 14.94 19.46
CA TRP A 57 2.67 15.88 18.33
C TRP A 57 4.10 15.99 17.81
N ASP A 58 5.08 16.00 18.73
CA ASP A 58 6.50 16.09 18.39
C ASP A 58 7.01 14.84 17.65
N GLU A 59 6.36 13.68 17.85
CA GLU A 59 6.71 12.42 17.17
C GLU A 59 6.16 12.37 15.74
N ILE A 60 5.09 13.13 15.44
CA ILE A 60 4.45 13.12 14.12
C ILE A 60 5.40 13.70 13.05
N GLU A 61 6.15 14.74 13.37
CA GLU A 61 7.09 15.35 12.42
C GLU A 61 8.16 14.35 11.98
N ASP A 62 8.70 13.58 12.93
CA ASP A 62 9.70 12.53 12.64
C ASP A 62 9.10 11.33 11.89
N MET A 63 7.85 10.94 12.20
CA MET A 63 7.17 9.80 11.56
C MET A 63 6.90 9.99 10.06
N PHE A 64 6.80 11.24 9.60
CA PHE A 64 6.52 11.60 8.21
C PHE A 64 7.64 12.42 7.57
N ALA A 65 8.82 12.45 8.20
CA ALA A 65 9.99 13.04 7.59
C ALA A 65 10.30 12.26 6.29
N GLU A 66 10.53 12.98 5.19
CA GLU A 66 11.08 12.37 3.99
C GLU A 66 12.50 11.90 4.33
N ASP A 67 12.81 10.62 4.11
CA ASP A 67 14.19 10.16 4.17
C ASP A 67 14.95 10.92 3.06
N ASP A 68 15.94 11.73 3.45
CA ASP A 68 16.87 12.34 2.50
C ASP A 68 17.68 11.22 1.79
N GLU A 69 17.20 10.85 0.60
CA GLU A 69 17.82 10.04 -0.47
C GLU A 69 17.65 8.50 -0.47
#